data_AF-A0A1L6JHN0-F1
#
_entry.id   AF-A0A1L6JHN0-F1
#
_cell.length_a   1.000
_cell.length_b   1.000
_cell.length_c   1.000
_cell.angle_alpha   90.00
_cell.angle_beta   90.00
_cell.angle_gamma   90.00
#
_symmetry.space_group_name_H-M   'P 1'
#
loop_
_entity.id
_entity.type
_entity.pdbx_description
1 polymer ?
#
loop_
_entity_poly.entity_id
_entity_poly.type
_entity_poly.pdbx_seq_one_letter_code
_entity_poly.pdbx_strand_id
1 'polypeptide(L)'
;MQVTILAIVVNGVPVLSLHQTRSAAWKRLMRFIDAKWPERLGAMLPPAEDEAKARMFFREEDKDLYAIIDADISELHDALGWVKDPVVG
;
A
#
# COMPACT_ATOMS: atom_id res chain seq x y z
N MET A 1 -16.93 -0.09 8.41
CA MET A 1 -16.21 1.03 7.80
C MET A 1 -15.31 0.42 6.74
N GLN A 2 -15.55 0.76 5.47
CA GLN A 2 -14.80 0.16 4.36
C GLN A 2 -13.55 0.97 4.07
N VAL A 3 -12.41 0.30 3.96
CA VAL A 3 -11.14 0.90 3.57
C VAL A 3 -10.42 -0.01 2.57
N THR A 4 -9.51 0.58 1.80
CA THR A 4 -8.56 -0.18 0.99
C THR A 4 -7.23 -0.25 1.72
N ILE A 5 -6.75 -1.46 1.99
CA ILE A 5 -5.43 -1.74 2.55
C ILE A 5 -4.43 -1.93 1.41
N LEU A 6 -3.30 -1.23 1.48
CA LEU A 6 -2.11 -1.52 0.70
C LEU A 6 -1.10 -2.24 1.60
N ALA A 7 -0.81 -3.50 1.26
CA ALA A 7 0.27 -4.28 1.85
C ALA A 7 1.43 -4.39 0.85
N ILE A 8 2.64 -4.13 1.32
CA ILE A 8 3.88 -4.28 0.54
C ILE A 8 4.88 -5.03 1.43
N VAL A 9 5.53 -6.04 0.89
CA VAL A 9 6.69 -6.69 1.49
C VAL A 9 7.86 -6.50 0.54
N VAL A 10 8.93 -5.89 1.04
CA VAL A 10 10.19 -5.75 0.30
C VAL A 10 11.35 -6.06 1.24
N ASN A 11 12.25 -6.96 0.84
CA ASN A 11 13.37 -7.44 1.65
C ASN A 11 12.90 -7.98 3.02
N GLY A 12 11.73 -8.64 3.06
CA GLY A 12 11.12 -9.15 4.28
C GLY A 12 10.56 -8.09 5.25
N VAL A 13 10.58 -6.80 4.88
CA VAL A 13 10.03 -5.72 5.70
C VAL A 13 8.61 -5.40 5.25
N PRO A 14 7.59 -5.62 6.10
CA PRO A 14 6.20 -5.30 5.77
C PRO A 14 5.93 -3.80 5.93
N VAL A 15 5.21 -3.24 4.96
CA VAL A 15 4.64 -1.90 4.98
C VAL A 15 3.13 -2.03 4.76
N LEU A 16 2.35 -1.60 5.74
CA LEU A 16 0.90 -1.58 5.70
C LEU A 16 0.40 -0.13 5.72
N SER A 17 -0.60 0.18 4.89
CA SER A 17 -1.25 1.48 4.91
C SER A 17 -2.73 1.39 4.55
N LEU A 18 -3.55 2.23 5.17
CA LEU A 18 -4.99 2.32 4.94
C LEU A 18 -5.30 3.51 4.02
N HIS A 19 -6.21 3.30 3.07
CA HIS A 19 -6.61 4.28 2.06
C HIS A 19 -8.13 4.31 1.93
N GLN A 20 -8.67 5.46 1.55
CA GLN A 20 -10.10 5.63 1.28
C GLN A 20 -10.54 4.97 -0.04
N THR A 21 -9.61 4.78 -0.99
CA THR A 21 -9.92 4.22 -2.30
C THR A 21 -8.77 3.35 -2.84
N ARG A 22 -9.13 2.42 -3.73
CA ARG A 22 -8.18 1.61 -4.51
C ARG A 22 -7.20 2.45 -5.31
N SER A 23 -7.67 3.54 -5.92
CA SER A 23 -6.81 4.45 -6.69
C SER A 23 -5.80 5.19 -5.81
N ALA A 24 -6.16 5.54 -4.57
CA ALA A 24 -5.23 6.14 -3.62
C ALA A 24 -4.15 5.13 -3.18
N ALA A 25 -4.55 3.89 -2.89
CA ALA A 25 -3.62 2.79 -2.61
C ALA A 25 -2.66 2.55 -3.78
N TRP A 26 -3.16 2.51 -5.02
CA TRP A 26 -2.33 2.35 -6.22
C TRP A 26 -1.31 3.50 -6.37
N LYS A 27 -1.74 4.76 -6.23
CA LYS A 27 -0.83 5.91 -6.25
C LYS A 27 0.23 5.87 -5.15
N ARG A 28 -0.11 5.29 -3.98
CA ARG A 28 0.86 5.09 -2.89
C ARG A 28 1.88 4.01 -3.25
N LEU A 29 1.44 2.91 -3.86
CA LEU A 29 2.30 1.84 -4.37
C LEU A 29 3.30 2.38 -5.41
N MET A 30 2.83 3.15 -6.41
CA MET A 30 3.72 3.73 -7.42
C MET A 30 4.78 4.64 -6.80
N ARG A 31 4.39 5.51 -5.86
CA ARG A 31 5.35 6.34 -5.12
C ARG A 31 6.36 5.54 -4.31
N PHE A 32 5.95 4.40 -3.75
CA PHE A 32 6.86 3.49 -3.06
C PHE A 32 7.87 2.88 -4.04
N ILE A 33 7.39 2.38 -5.19
CA ILE A 33 8.24 1.82 -6.24
C ILE A 33 9.22 2.87 -6.75
N ASP A 34 8.76 4.09 -7.06
CA ASP A 34 9.61 5.19 -7.53
C ASP A 34 10.75 5.49 -6.57
N ALA A 35 10.44 5.55 -5.27
CA ALA A 35 11.44 5.83 -4.24
C ALA A 35 12.47 4.70 -4.09
N LYS A 36 12.06 3.45 -4.32
CA LYS A 36 12.91 2.26 -4.16
C LYS A 36 13.56 1.77 -5.46
N TRP A 37 13.17 2.35 -6.59
CA TRP A 37 13.65 1.94 -7.90
C TRP A 37 15.18 2.05 -8.03
N PRO A 38 15.83 3.19 -7.67
CA PRO A 38 17.28 3.31 -7.85
C PRO A 38 18.07 2.35 -6.95
N GLU A 39 17.56 2.07 -5.75
CA GLU A 39 18.19 1.14 -4.80
C GLU A 39 18.14 -0.31 -5.31
N ARG A 40 17.04 -0.69 -5.96
CA ARG A 40 16.78 -2.09 -6.35
C ARG A 40 17.23 -2.42 -7.76
N LEU A 41 16.98 -1.51 -8.70
CA LEU A 41 17.13 -1.73 -10.14
C LEU A 41 18.18 -0.80 -10.76
N GLY A 42 18.82 0.04 -9.95
CA GLY A 42 19.93 0.90 -10.37
C GLY A 42 19.53 1.87 -11.49
N ALA A 43 20.30 1.85 -12.58
CA ALA A 43 20.10 2.73 -13.74
C ALA A 43 19.08 2.19 -14.75
N MET A 44 18.42 1.05 -14.49
CA MET A 44 17.43 0.51 -15.40
C MET A 44 16.23 1.46 -15.49
N LEU A 45 15.78 1.77 -16.71
CA LEU A 45 14.63 2.66 -16.89
C LEU A 45 13.32 1.96 -16.52
N PRO A 46 12.45 2.58 -15.72
CA PRO A 46 11.15 2.02 -15.41
C PRO A 46 10.24 2.01 -16.65
N PRO A 47 9.41 0.96 -16.82
CA PRO A 47 8.34 0.96 -17.82
C PRO A 47 7.40 2.16 -17.66
N ALA A 48 6.82 2.62 -18.77
CA ALA A 48 5.87 3.74 -18.78
C ALA A 48 4.48 3.35 -18.24
N GLU A 49 4.10 2.07 -18.38
CA GLU A 49 2.84 1.53 -17.83
C GLU A 49 3.05 1.13 -16.36
N ASP A 50 2.20 1.64 -15.47
CA ASP A 50 2.26 1.41 -14.03
C ASP A 50 2.19 -0.09 -13.68
N GLU A 51 1.32 -0.88 -14.33
CA GLU A 51 1.25 -2.31 -14.03
C GLU A 51 2.52 -3.05 -14.49
N ALA A 52 3.08 -2.71 -15.65
CA ALA A 52 4.35 -3.29 -16.10
C ALA A 52 5.49 -2.95 -15.14
N LYS A 53 5.52 -1.72 -14.65
CA LYS A 53 6.48 -1.25 -13.66
C LYS A 53 6.36 -1.99 -12.34
N ALA A 54 5.13 -2.19 -11.83
CA ALA A 54 4.88 -3.01 -10.65
C ALA A 54 5.36 -4.46 -10.85
N ARG A 55 4.93 -5.10 -11.95
CA ARG A 55 5.36 -6.47 -12.27
C ARG A 55 6.87 -6.61 -12.30
N MET A 56 7.57 -5.65 -12.90
CA MET A 56 9.03 -5.65 -12.99
C MET A 56 9.70 -5.50 -11.62
N PHE A 57 9.21 -4.58 -10.79
CA PHE A 57 9.78 -4.31 -9.47
C PHE A 57 9.71 -5.52 -8.53
N PHE A 58 8.63 -6.30 -8.60
CA PHE A 58 8.38 -7.46 -7.72
C PHE A 58 8.73 -8.82 -8.37
N ARG A 59 9.39 -8.84 -9.53
CA ARG A 59 9.59 -10.08 -10.32
C ARG A 59 10.59 -11.07 -9.72
N GLU A 60 11.62 -10.58 -9.04
CA GLU A 60 12.89 -11.32 -8.85
C GLU A 60 13.04 -11.97 -7.47
N GLU A 61 12.20 -11.63 -6.49
CA GLU A 61 12.35 -12.10 -5.11
C GLU A 61 11.04 -12.76 -4.66
N ASP A 62 11.05 -14.07 -4.43
CA ASP A 62 9.89 -14.87 -3.99
C ASP A 62 9.23 -14.37 -2.69
N LYS A 63 9.91 -13.47 -1.97
CA LYS A 63 9.46 -12.88 -0.71
C LYS A 63 8.85 -11.49 -0.87
N ASP A 64 9.01 -10.89 -2.04
CA ASP A 64 8.57 -9.52 -2.29
C ASP A 64 7.26 -9.53 -3.03
N LEU A 65 6.26 -8.89 -2.42
CA LEU A 65 4.90 -8.93 -2.91
C LEU A 65 4.16 -7.67 -2.49
N TYR A 66 3.09 -7.38 -3.22
CA TYR A 66 2.14 -6.37 -2.82
C TYR A 66 0.71 -6.88 -2.97
N ALA A 67 -0.19 -6.34 -2.17
CA ALA A 67 -1.61 -6.60 -2.29
C ALA A 67 -2.40 -5.31 -2.02
N ILE A 68 -3.47 -5.13 -2.79
CA ILE A 68 -4.46 -4.07 -2.56
C ILE A 68 -5.80 -4.74 -2.29
N ILE A 69 -6.22 -4.66 -1.03
CA ILE A 69 -7.29 -5.46 -0.44
C ILE A 69 -8.35 -4.49 0.07
N ASP A 70 -9.61 -4.69 -0.30
CA ASP A 70 -10.71 -3.97 0.32
C ASP A 70 -11.11 -4.72 1.60
N ALA A 71 -11.29 -3.98 2.70
CA ALA A 71 -11.51 -4.55 4.02
C ALA A 71 -12.57 -3.76 4.80
N ASP A 72 -13.44 -4.49 5.48
CA ASP A 72 -14.28 -3.91 6.53
C ASP A 72 -13.48 -3.85 7.83
N ILE A 73 -13.30 -2.64 8.35
CA ILE A 73 -12.63 -2.39 9.63
C ILE A 73 -13.58 -1.81 10.67
N SER A 74 -14.89 -2.08 10.58
CA SER A 74 -15.88 -1.66 11.60
C SER A 74 -15.46 -2.08 13.00
N GLU A 75 -15.09 -3.35 13.19
CA GLU A 75 -14.71 -3.87 14.51
C GLU A 75 -13.47 -3.18 15.06
N LEU A 76 -12.47 -2.94 14.20
CA LEU A 76 -11.25 -2.22 14.57
C LEU A 76 -11.55 -0.75 14.90
N HIS A 77 -12.40 -0.10 14.11
CA HIS A 77 -12.85 1.26 14.33
C HIS A 77 -13.53 1.40 15.71
N ASP A 78 -14.40 0.44 16.05
CA ASP A 78 -15.11 0.44 17.33
C ASP A 78 -14.17 0.12 18.50
N ALA A 79 -13.24 -0.82 18.31
CA ALA A 79 -12.24 -1.20 19.33
C ALA A 79 -11.22 -0.09 19.62
N LEU A 80 -10.84 0.70 18.62
CA LEU A 80 -9.93 1.84 18.78
C LEU A 80 -10.64 3.07 19.40
N GLY A 81 -11.95 2.97 19.61
CA GLY A 81 -12.75 3.99 20.29
C GLY A 81 -12.57 5.36 19.67
N TRP A 82 -12.44 5.46 18.34
CA TRP A 82 -12.26 6.74 17.65
C TRP A 82 -13.38 7.68 18.10
N VAL A 83 -12.95 8.60 18.96
CA VAL A 83 -13.79 9.31 19.89
C VAL A 83 -14.76 10.16 19.08
N LYS A 84 -16.03 9.75 19.04
CA LYS A 84 -17.11 10.73 19.02
C LYS A 84 -17.07 11.36 20.40
N ASP A 85 -16.33 12.44 20.57
CA ASP A 85 -16.46 13.20 21.80
C ASP A 85 -17.90 13.71 21.87
N PRO A 86 -18.49 13.69 23.07
CA PRO A 86 -19.92 13.68 23.26
C PRO A 86 -20.47 15.09 23.13
N VAL A 87 -21.75 15.16 22.81
CA VAL A 87 -22.58 16.34 23.06
C VAL A 87 -22.41 16.77 24.52
N VAL A 88 -21.82 17.94 24.73
CA VAL A 88 -21.90 18.74 25.97
C VAL A 88 -21.85 20.19 25.50
N GLY A 89 -22.81 21.07 25.72
CA GLY A 89 -24.10 21.09 26.41
C GLY A 89 -24.63 22.51 26.26
#